data_AF-A0A7C4XUN2-F1
#
_entry.id   AF-A0A7C4XUN2-F1
#
_cell.length_a   1.000
_cell.length_b   1.000
_cell.length_c   1.000
_cell.angle_alpha   90.00
_cell.angle_beta   90.00
_cell.angle_gamma   90.00
#
_symmetry.space_group_name_H-M   'P 1'
#
loop_
_entity.id
_entity.type
_entity.pdbx_description
1 polymer ?
#
loop_
_entity_poly.entity_id
_entity_poly.type
_entity_poly.pdbx_seq_one_letter_code
_entity_poly.pdbx_strand_id
1 'polypeptide(L)' 'MRCPFLEEIVVNYCSVAPVRKMIPKGASDELSKCENCYLDCPVYQSIIKKKKEKSHNGKNKEKI' A
#
# COMPACT_ATOMS: atom_id res chain seq x y z
N MET A 1 35.21 0.14 0.63
CA MET A 1 35.15 1.34 -0.24
C MET A 1 33.73 1.45 -0.79
N ARG A 2 33.09 2.63 -0.75
CA ARG A 2 31.77 2.87 -1.39
C ARG A 2 31.98 3.28 -2.85
N CYS A 3 31.14 2.79 -3.76
CA CYS A 3 31.16 3.17 -5.17
C CYS A 3 30.69 4.63 -5.33
N PRO A 4 31.43 5.52 -6.01
CA PRO A 4 31.06 6.93 -6.16
C PRO A 4 29.83 7.14 -7.06
N PHE A 5 29.39 6.12 -7.79
CA PHE A 5 28.22 6.16 -8.66
C PHE A 5 26.98 5.48 -8.03
N LEU A 6 27.11 4.89 -6.84
CA LEU A 6 25.99 4.25 -6.15
C LEU A 6 25.23 5.30 -5.34
N GLU A 7 23.95 5.47 -5.69
CA GLU A 7 23.02 6.29 -4.91
C GLU A 7 22.21 5.42 -3.96
N GLU A 8 22.30 5.71 -2.65
CA GLU A 8 21.48 5.07 -1.63
C GLU A 8 20.26 5.95 -1.35
N ILE A 9 19.06 5.41 -1.62
CA ILE A 9 17.80 6.11 -1.35
C ILE A 9 17.00 5.42 -0.25
N VAL A 10 16.31 6.21 0.57
CA VAL A 10 15.37 5.68 1.56
C VAL A 10 14.06 5.37 0.85
N VAL A 11 13.56 4.15 1.03
CA VAL A 11 12.28 3.71 0.45
C VAL A 11 11.30 3.29 1.53
N ASN A 12 10.02 3.52 1.28
CA ASN A 12 8.89 2.89 1.97
C ASN A 12 8.41 1.68 1.18
N TYR A 13 7.73 0.75 1.86
CA TYR A 13 7.06 -0.36 1.21
C TYR A 13 5.54 -0.20 1.30
N CYS A 14 4.83 -0.52 0.21
CA CYS A 14 3.38 -0.58 0.25
C CYS A 14 2.91 -1.86 0.94
N SER A 15 2.18 -1.75 2.06
CA SER A 15 1.61 -2.88 2.81
C SER A 15 0.39 -3.53 2.16
N VAL A 16 -0.13 -2.89 1.10
CA VAL A 16 -1.44 -3.19 0.49
C VAL A 16 -1.27 -3.76 -0.91
N ALA A 17 -0.21 -3.38 -1.63
CA ALA A 17 0.04 -3.89 -2.97
C ALA A 17 0.25 -5.42 -2.96
N PRO A 18 -0.26 -6.15 -3.98
CA PRO A 18 -0.09 -7.61 -4.06
C PRO A 18 1.36 -8.03 -4.31
N VAL A 19 2.22 -7.08 -4.70
CA VAL A 19 3.65 -7.27 -4.92
C VAL A 19 4.43 -6.24 -4.09
N ARG A 20 5.62 -6.61 -3.62
CA ARG A 20 6.50 -5.69 -2.87
C ARG A 20 6.91 -4.53 -3.76
N LYS A 21 6.31 -3.36 -3.53
CA LYS A 21 6.68 -2.10 -4.19
C LYS A 21 7.54 -1.26 -3.26
N MET A 22 8.71 -0.85 -3.75
CA MET A 22 9.56 0.17 -3.14
C MET A 22 9.08 1.55 -3.62
N ILE A 23 8.89 2.46 -2.68
CA ILE A 23 8.43 3.83 -2.91
C ILE A 23 9.50 4.76 -2.35
N PRO A 24 10.29 5.44 -3.19
CA PRO A 24 11.29 6.40 -2.72
C PRO A 24 10.66 7.49 -1.83
N LYS A 25 11.29 7.76 -0.69
CA LYS A 25 10.90 8.90 0.17
C LYS A 25 11.41 10.19 -0.47
N GLY A 26 10.54 11.19 -0.57
CA GLY A 26 10.92 12.54 -1.02
C GLY A 26 11.25 12.68 -2.51
N ALA A 27 10.93 11.68 -3.36
CA ALA A 27 11.19 11.76 -4.80
C ALA A 27 10.23 12.68 -5.58
N SER A 28 9.23 13.26 -4.92
CA SER A 28 8.31 14.24 -5.48
C SER A 28 7.99 15.32 -4.45
N ASP A 29 7.93 16.59 -4.88
CA ASP A 29 7.48 17.71 -4.03
C ASP A 29 6.06 17.49 -3.49
N GLU A 30 5.24 16.73 -4.23
CA GLU A 30 4.01 16.14 -3.70
C GLU A 30 4.34 14.93 -2.84
N LEU A 31 4.08 15.02 -1.54
CA LEU A 31 4.15 13.89 -0.62
C LEU A 31 3.43 12.67 -1.20
N SER A 32 4.09 11.50 -1.17
CA SER A 32 3.51 10.31 -1.77
C SER A 32 2.13 10.00 -1.20
N LYS A 33 1.17 9.61 -2.04
CA LYS A 33 -0.17 9.20 -1.58
C LYS A 33 -0.10 8.09 -0.53
N CYS A 34 0.93 7.25 -0.54
CA CYS A 34 1.07 6.19 0.46
C CYS A 34 1.38 6.69 1.87
N GLU A 35 1.84 7.93 2.02
CA GLU A 35 2.24 8.50 3.31
C GLU A 35 1.16 9.42 3.88
N ASN A 36 0.64 10.37 3.07
CA ASN A 36 -0.27 11.40 3.58
C ASN A 36 -1.71 11.33 3.05
N CYS A 37 -1.95 10.70 1.90
CA CYS A 37 -3.28 10.62 1.28
C CYS A 37 -3.64 9.18 0.88
N TYR A 38 -3.35 8.21 1.77
CA TYR A 38 -3.48 6.79 1.42
C TYR A 38 -4.94 6.37 1.27
N LEU A 39 -5.86 7.12 1.89
CA LEU A 39 -7.31 6.96 1.75
C LEU A 39 -7.78 7.19 0.31
N ASP A 40 -7.09 8.05 -0.44
CA ASP A 40 -7.39 8.35 -1.86
C ASP A 40 -6.66 7.41 -2.83
N CYS A 41 -5.86 6.47 -2.31
CA CYS A 41 -5.17 5.49 -3.14
C CYS A 41 -6.19 4.47 -3.71
N PRO A 42 -6.33 4.32 -5.05
CA PRO A 42 -7.28 3.38 -5.64
C PRO A 42 -7.01 1.93 -5.22
N VAL A 43 -5.74 1.57 -5.05
CA VAL A 43 -5.33 0.24 -4.58
C VAL A 43 -5.84 0.02 -3.16
N TYR A 44 -5.62 0.96 -2.25
CA TYR A 44 -6.11 0.87 -0.88
C TYR A 44 -7.64 0.80 -0.80
N GLN A 45 -8.33 1.65 -1.55
CA GLN A 45 -9.79 1.62 -1.63
C GLN A 45 -10.32 0.27 -2.12
N SER A 46 -9.67 -0.34 -3.12
CA SER A 46 -10.07 -1.67 -3.62
C SER A 46 -9.96 -2.74 -2.53
N ILE A 47 -8.97 -2.67 -1.65
CA ILE A 47 -8.80 -3.62 -0.54
C ILE A 47 -9.86 -3.39 0.53
N ILE A 48 -10.14 -2.14 0.90
CA ILE A 48 -11.21 -1.83 1.87
C ILE A 48 -12.57 -2.30 1.34
N LYS A 49 -12.88 -2.04 0.07
CA LYS A 49 -14.14 -2.50 -0.56
C LYS A 49 -14.29 -4.02 -0.45
N LYS A 50 -13.25 -4.77 -0.83
CA LYS A 50 -13.20 -6.23 -0.68
C LYS A 50 -13.35 -6.71 0.77
N LYS A 51 -12.77 -6.01 1.74
CA LYS A 51 -12.91 -6.34 3.18
C LYS A 51 -14.35 -6.14 3.66
N LYS A 52 -15.02 -5.06 3.24
CA LYS A 52 -16.43 -4.79 3.60
C LYS A 52 -17.37 -5.86 3.04
N GLU A 53 -17.17 -6.28 1.80
CA GLU A 53 -17.96 -7.35 1.16
C GLU A 53 -17.80 -8.69 1.88
N LYS A 54 -16.57 -9.04 2.31
CA LYS A 54 -16.33 -10.25 3.10
C LYS A 54 -17.00 -10.22 4.47
N SER A 55 -17.05 -9.06 5.12
CA SER A 55 -17.70 -8.90 6.43
C SER A 55 -19.23 -9.10 6.36
N HIS A 56 -19.84 -8.76 5.22
CA HIS A 56 -21.27 -8.97 5.01
C HIS A 56 -21.62 -10.39 4.53
N ASN A 57 -20.70 -11.07 3.85
CA ASN A 57 -20.88 -12.45 3.39
C ASN A 57 -20.48 -13.52 4.43
N GLY A 58 -19.92 -13.11 5.57
CA GLY A 58 -19.50 -14.00 6.66
C GLY A 58 -20.61 -14.43 7.63
N LYS A 59 -21.87 -14.00 7.45
CA LYS A 59 -22.99 -14.31 8.36
C LYS A 59 -23.83 -15.54 7.99
N ASN A 60 -23.42 -16.36 7.01
CA ASN A 60 -24.24 -17.50 6.57
C ASN A 60 -23.47 -18.82 6.47
N LYS A 61 -22.84 -19.25 7.58
CA LYS A 61 -22.34 -20.63 7.75
C LYS A 61 -22.40 -21.09 9.20
N GLU A 62 -23.61 -21.29 9.74
CA GLU A 62 -23.84 -22.22 10.85
C GLU A 62 -25.33 -22.60 10.91
N LYS A 63 -25.66 -23.72 10.25
CA LYS A 63 -26.84 -24.56 10.54
C LYS A 63 -26.66 -25.90 9.84
N ILE A 64 -26.12 -26.87 10.56
CA ILE A 64 -26.40 -28.30 10.41
C ILE A 64 -26.76 -28.78 11.81
#